data_AF-A0A3R8V2G5-F1
#
_entry.id   AF-A0A3R8V2G5-F1
#
_cell.length_a   1.000
_cell.length_b   1.000
_cell.length_c   1.000
_cell.angle_alpha   90.00
_cell.angle_beta   90.00
_cell.angle_gamma   90.00
#
_symmetry.space_group_name_H-M   'P 1'
#
loop_
_entity.id
_entity.type
_entity.pdbx_description
1 polymer ?
#
loop_
_entity_poly.entity_id
_entity_poly.type
_entity_poly.pdbx_seq_one_letter_code
_entity_poly.pdbx_strand_id
1 'polypeptide(L)'
;MPDTRYELPQHAYERLIEARDSLRLLDSYVNKTDVLCNPSMLVGYVSMLQNALQDVIAASSPAEPRDSFMRKADELGFVALNPKEQILIQHLRWTSLEGREDVYAMAERYRYLKPWILEQ
;
A
#
# COMPACT_ATOMS: atom_id res chain seq x y z
N MET A 1 0.57 -10.57 -16.97
CA MET A 1 -0.85 -10.47 -16.59
C MET A 1 -0.98 -9.28 -15.66
N PRO A 2 -2.00 -8.43 -15.78
CA PRO A 2 -2.13 -7.28 -14.90
C PRO A 2 -2.37 -7.78 -13.48
N ASP A 3 -1.57 -7.31 -12.52
CA ASP A 3 -1.68 -7.61 -11.09
C ASP A 3 -3.00 -7.05 -10.53
N THR A 4 -4.11 -7.76 -10.69
CA THR A 4 -5.36 -7.45 -9.98
C THR A 4 -5.24 -7.94 -8.55
N ARG A 5 -4.65 -7.11 -7.69
CA ARG A 5 -4.45 -7.40 -6.26
C ARG A 5 -5.76 -7.40 -5.44
N TYR A 6 -6.82 -6.85 -6.02
CA TYR A 6 -8.13 -6.72 -5.38
C TYR A 6 -9.23 -7.14 -6.38
N GLU A 7 -10.18 -7.91 -5.88
CA GLU A 7 -11.45 -8.15 -6.54
C GLU A 7 -12.44 -7.07 -6.08
N LEU A 8 -13.11 -6.44 -7.05
CA LEU A 8 -14.14 -5.46 -6.79
C LEU A 8 -15.48 -5.97 -7.33
N PRO A 9 -16.54 -6.01 -6.50
CA PRO A 9 -17.88 -6.30 -6.96
C PRO A 9 -18.43 -5.16 -7.81
N GLN A 10 -19.42 -5.45 -8.67
CA GLN A 10 -19.97 -4.51 -9.66
C GLN A 10 -20.41 -3.16 -9.05
N HIS A 11 -21.06 -3.18 -7.89
CA HIS A 11 -21.50 -1.96 -7.20
C HIS A 11 -20.33 -1.08 -6.73
N ALA A 12 -19.17 -1.68 -6.40
CA ALA A 12 -17.95 -0.92 -6.08
C ALA A 12 -17.36 -0.27 -7.33
N TYR A 13 -17.51 -0.90 -8.49
CA TYR A 13 -17.09 -0.30 -9.77
C TYR A 13 -17.91 0.95 -10.10
N GLU A 14 -19.21 0.93 -9.83
CA GLU A 14 -20.08 2.11 -9.97
C GLU A 14 -19.66 3.23 -9.03
N ARG A 15 -19.31 2.92 -7.77
CA ARG A 15 -18.77 3.91 -6.83
C ARG A 15 -17.40 4.47 -7.23
N LEU A 16 -16.54 3.68 -7.88
CA LEU A 16 -15.29 4.20 -8.45
C LEU A 16 -15.54 5.20 -9.59
N ILE A 17 -16.56 4.96 -10.41
CA ILE A 17 -16.98 5.88 -11.46
C ILE A 17 -17.46 7.20 -10.84
N GLU A 18 -18.28 7.13 -9.79
CA GLU A 18 -18.73 8.31 -9.03
C GLU A 18 -17.58 9.06 -8.37
N ALA A 19 -16.59 8.35 -7.80
CA ALA A 19 -15.38 8.94 -7.22
C ALA A 19 -14.56 9.67 -8.28
N ARG A 20 -14.36 9.06 -9.45
CA ARG A 20 -13.66 9.67 -10.59
C ARG A 20 -14.37 10.93 -11.07
N ASP A 21 -15.68 10.88 -11.22
CA ASP A 21 -16.46 12.02 -11.72
C ASP A 21 -16.50 13.16 -10.68
N SER A 22 -16.54 12.82 -9.39
CA SER A 22 -16.38 13.78 -8.29
C SER A 22 -15.00 14.45 -8.28
N LEU A 23 -13.92 13.70 -8.56
CA LEU A 23 -12.56 14.24 -8.72
C LEU A 23 -12.46 15.18 -9.91
N ARG A 24 -13.08 14.86 -11.05
CA ARG A 24 -13.12 15.74 -12.22
C ARG A 24 -13.85 17.05 -11.94
N LEU A 25 -14.94 16.99 -11.17
CA LEU A 25 -15.66 18.18 -10.73
C LEU A 25 -14.80 19.03 -9.80
N LEU A 26 -14.11 18.41 -8.84
CA LEU A 26 -13.18 19.10 -7.94
C LEU A 26 -12.01 19.74 -8.70
N ASP A 27 -11.38 19.01 -9.62
CA ASP A 27 -10.28 19.50 -10.45
C ASP A 27 -10.72 20.68 -11.33
N SER A 28 -11.89 20.56 -11.97
CA SER A 28 -12.46 21.66 -12.75
C SER A 28 -12.84 22.85 -11.87
N TYR A 29 -13.31 22.61 -10.65
CA TYR A 29 -13.69 23.67 -9.71
C TYR A 29 -12.46 24.40 -9.19
N VAL A 30 -11.38 23.71 -8.85
CA VAL A 30 -10.14 24.32 -8.33
C VAL A 30 -9.33 25.00 -9.44
N ASN A 31 -9.26 24.41 -10.64
CA ASN A 31 -8.38 24.89 -11.70
C ASN A 31 -9.02 25.89 -12.68
N LYS A 32 -10.36 25.98 -12.74
CA LYS A 32 -11.05 26.92 -13.66
C LYS A 32 -11.66 28.14 -12.96
N THR A 33 -11.70 28.18 -11.64
CA THR A 33 -12.16 29.38 -10.94
C THR A 33 -10.97 30.28 -10.61
N ASP A 34 -10.87 31.41 -11.29
CA ASP A 34 -9.96 32.53 -10.95
C ASP A 34 -10.36 33.25 -9.64
N VAL A 35 -11.40 32.76 -8.97
CA VAL A 35 -12.00 33.33 -7.76
C VAL A 35 -11.79 32.36 -6.60
N LEU A 36 -11.49 32.90 -5.42
CA LEU A 36 -11.40 32.19 -4.15
C LEU A 36 -12.49 31.12 -4.02
N CYS A 37 -12.08 29.84 -4.05
CA CYS A 37 -12.98 28.70 -3.94
C CYS A 37 -13.88 28.82 -2.70
N ASN A 38 -15.20 28.73 -2.87
CA ASN A 38 -16.12 28.66 -1.74
C ASN A 38 -15.80 27.41 -0.89
N PRO A 39 -15.39 27.56 0.39
CA PRO A 39 -15.00 26.44 1.25
C PRO A 39 -16.11 25.40 1.44
N SER A 40 -17.38 25.82 1.49
CA SER A 40 -18.50 24.91 1.69
C SER A 40 -18.72 23.97 0.50
N MET A 41 -18.49 24.45 -0.72
CA MET A 41 -18.58 23.64 -1.94
C MET A 41 -17.41 22.67 -2.04
N LEU A 42 -16.19 23.09 -1.67
CA LEU A 42 -15.02 22.21 -1.60
C LEU A 42 -15.26 21.06 -0.62
N VAL A 43 -15.77 21.36 0.58
CA VAL A 43 -16.10 20.34 1.58
C VAL A 43 -17.12 19.35 1.01
N GLY A 44 -18.16 19.83 0.33
CA GLY A 44 -19.15 18.97 -0.31
C GLY A 44 -18.55 17.97 -1.31
N TYR A 45 -17.74 18.45 -2.26
CA TYR A 45 -17.10 17.60 -3.26
C TYR A 45 -16.10 16.60 -2.65
N VAL A 46 -15.32 17.05 -1.67
CA VAL A 46 -14.37 16.18 -0.96
C VAL A 46 -15.11 15.10 -0.15
N SER A 47 -16.22 15.44 0.51
CA SER A 47 -17.05 14.46 1.22
C SER A 47 -17.67 13.42 0.29
N MET A 48 -18.17 13.83 -0.89
CA MET A 48 -18.68 12.89 -1.89
C MET A 48 -17.60 11.92 -2.37
N LEU A 49 -16.40 12.43 -2.66
CA LEU A 49 -15.26 11.62 -3.04
C LEU A 49 -14.87 10.63 -1.94
N GLN A 50 -14.77 11.12 -0.70
CA GLN A 50 -14.40 10.30 0.44
C GLN A 50 -15.39 9.16 0.66
N ASN A 51 -16.69 9.43 0.61
CA ASN A 51 -17.73 8.42 0.79
C ASN A 51 -17.67 7.36 -0.30
N ALA A 52 -17.56 7.76 -1.56
CA ALA A 52 -17.47 6.82 -2.68
C ALA A 52 -16.23 5.93 -2.57
N LEU A 53 -15.07 6.48 -2.20
CA LEU A 53 -13.86 5.69 -1.98
C LEU A 53 -13.94 4.78 -0.76
N GLN A 54 -14.59 5.23 0.32
CA GLN A 54 -14.78 4.41 1.52
C GLN A 54 -15.67 3.20 1.23
N ASP A 55 -16.74 3.38 0.46
CA ASP A 55 -17.62 2.30 0.01
C ASP A 55 -16.86 1.29 -0.84
N VAL A 56 -15.98 1.77 -1.72
CA VAL A 56 -15.11 0.90 -2.55
C VAL A 56 -14.13 0.10 -1.70
N ILE A 57 -13.47 0.73 -0.73
CA ILE A 57 -12.55 0.06 0.17
C ILE A 57 -13.28 -1.03 0.98
N ALA A 58 -14.46 -0.71 1.51
CA ALA A 58 -15.27 -1.65 2.26
C ALA A 58 -15.76 -2.83 1.42
N ALA A 59 -16.06 -2.61 0.15
CA ALA A 59 -16.50 -3.64 -0.79
C ALA A 59 -15.35 -4.40 -1.45
N SER A 60 -14.11 -3.91 -1.35
CA SER A 60 -12.95 -4.56 -1.95
C SER A 60 -12.51 -5.77 -1.14
N SER A 61 -12.36 -6.91 -1.82
CA SER A 61 -11.72 -8.09 -1.25
C SER A 61 -10.34 -8.28 -1.86
N PRO A 62 -9.32 -8.67 -1.06
CA PRO A 62 -8.04 -9.10 -1.62
C PRO A 62 -8.29 -10.25 -2.60
N ALA A 63 -7.74 -10.15 -3.82
CA ALA A 63 -7.91 -11.19 -4.85
C ALA A 63 -7.22 -12.51 -4.46
N GLU A 64 -6.18 -12.43 -3.63
CA GLU A 64 -5.62 -13.59 -2.96
C GLU A 64 -5.97 -13.53 -1.46
N PRO A 65 -6.43 -14.63 -0.84
CA PRO A 65 -6.64 -14.69 0.61
C PRO A 65 -5.35 -14.31 1.34
N ARG A 66 -5.44 -13.76 2.56
CA ARG A 66 -4.24 -13.50 3.40
C ARG A 66 -3.34 -14.74 3.57
N ASP A 67 -3.92 -15.93 3.44
CA ASP A 67 -3.25 -17.23 3.49
C ASP A 67 -2.50 -17.61 2.21
N SER A 68 -2.66 -16.88 1.11
CA SER A 68 -1.85 -17.05 -0.11
C SER A 68 -0.39 -16.71 0.13
N PHE A 69 -0.13 -15.67 0.93
CA PHE A 69 1.20 -15.33 1.40
C PHE A 69 1.76 -16.43 2.29
N MET A 70 0.95 -16.99 3.20
CA MET A 70 1.39 -18.12 4.04
C MET A 70 1.66 -19.37 3.21
N ARG A 71 0.82 -19.69 2.22
CA ARG A 71 1.05 -20.79 1.28
C ARG A 71 2.30 -20.59 0.43
N LYS A 72 2.57 -19.37 -0.04
CA LYS A 72 3.85 -19.03 -0.69
C LYS A 72 5.01 -19.11 0.28
N ALA A 73 4.82 -18.76 1.55
CA ALA A 73 5.85 -18.84 2.59
C ALA A 73 6.22 -20.28 2.98
N ASP A 74 5.33 -21.23 2.71
CA ASP A 74 5.61 -22.67 2.81
C ASP A 74 6.30 -23.24 1.55
N GLU A 75 6.45 -22.47 0.46
CA GLU A 75 7.20 -22.89 -0.73
C GLU A 75 8.71 -22.82 -0.47
N LEU A 76 9.41 -23.89 -0.83
CA LEU A 76 10.88 -23.99 -0.75
C LEU A 76 11.51 -22.82 -1.53
N GLY A 77 12.07 -21.84 -0.81
CA GLY A 77 12.69 -20.63 -1.35
C GLY A 77 12.05 -19.31 -0.90
N PHE A 78 10.91 -19.36 -0.21
CA PHE A 78 10.26 -18.18 0.37
C PHE A 78 10.54 -18.10 1.88
N VAL A 79 11.14 -17.01 2.34
CA VAL A 79 11.46 -16.86 3.77
C VAL A 79 10.26 -16.26 4.49
N ALA A 80 9.58 -17.08 5.29
CA ALA A 80 8.56 -16.61 6.24
C ALA A 80 9.24 -15.74 7.31
N LEU A 81 9.23 -14.42 7.12
CA LEU A 81 9.82 -13.49 8.07
C LEU A 81 9.09 -13.55 9.41
N ASN A 82 9.83 -13.75 10.50
CA ASN A 82 9.27 -13.67 11.84
C ASN A 82 8.88 -12.21 12.18
N PRO A 83 8.06 -11.96 13.22
CA PRO A 83 7.59 -10.62 13.53
C PRO A 83 8.70 -9.58 13.73
N LYS A 84 9.86 -9.99 14.26
CA LYS A 84 11.00 -9.07 14.45
C LYS A 84 11.65 -8.70 13.11
N GLU A 85 11.77 -9.65 12.20
CA GLU A 85 12.30 -9.42 10.84
C GLU A 85 11.37 -8.52 10.02
N GLN A 86 10.05 -8.70 10.16
CA GLN A 86 9.07 -7.83 9.52
C GLN A 86 9.20 -6.37 9.97
N ILE A 87 9.31 -6.16 11.29
CA ILE A 87 9.51 -4.82 11.89
C ILE A 87 10.84 -4.21 11.40
N LEU A 88 11.91 -5.00 11.37
CA LEU A 88 13.21 -4.54 10.88
C LEU A 88 13.13 -4.09 9.41
N ILE A 89 12.48 -4.85 8.54
CA ILE A 89 12.29 -4.45 7.14
C ILE A 89 11.46 -3.18 7.03
N GLN A 90 10.41 -3.03 7.85
CA GLN A 90 9.64 -1.78 7.88
C GLN A 90 10.52 -0.60 8.26
N HIS A 91 11.36 -0.70 9.29
CA HIS A 91 12.27 0.37 9.67
C HIS A 91 13.29 0.69 8.57
N LEU A 92 13.85 -0.33 7.92
CA LEU A 92 14.81 -0.15 6.81
C LEU A 92 14.20 0.60 5.62
N ARG A 93 12.92 0.39 5.32
CA ARG A 93 12.21 1.13 4.25
C ARG A 93 12.17 2.63 4.48
N TRP A 94 12.10 3.06 5.74
CA TRP A 94 12.06 4.48 6.11
C TRP A 94 13.43 5.06 6.51
N THR A 95 14.50 4.25 6.43
CA THR A 95 15.86 4.69 6.72
C THR A 95 16.49 5.35 5.48
N SER A 96 17.35 6.36 5.69
CA SER A 96 18.15 6.99 4.64
C SER A 96 19.09 5.98 3.97
N LEU A 97 19.64 6.34 2.80
CA LEU A 97 20.59 5.48 2.08
C LEU A 97 21.81 5.14 2.93
N GLU A 98 22.42 6.15 3.56
CA GLU A 98 23.57 6.00 4.46
C GLU A 98 23.25 5.07 5.65
N GLY A 99 22.09 5.24 6.29
CA GLY A 99 21.68 4.37 7.39
C GLY A 99 21.40 2.93 6.95
N ARG A 100 21.00 2.70 5.69
CA ARG A 100 20.88 1.33 5.15
C ARG A 100 22.26 0.71 4.96
N GLU A 101 23.23 1.46 4.42
CA GLU A 101 24.61 0.98 4.25
C GLU A 101 25.25 0.61 5.58
N ASP A 102 25.03 1.40 6.64
CA ASP A 102 25.50 1.08 7.99
C ASP A 102 24.93 -0.24 8.52
N VAL A 103 23.63 -0.48 8.31
CA VAL A 103 22.99 -1.75 8.70
C VAL A 103 23.55 -2.92 7.90
N TYR A 104 23.81 -2.73 6.60
CA TYR A 104 24.47 -3.76 5.78
C TYR A 104 25.88 -4.06 6.29
N ALA A 105 26.70 -3.04 6.55
CA ALA A 105 28.06 -3.20 7.07
C ALA A 105 28.08 -3.84 8.46
N MET A 106 27.08 -3.55 9.30
CA MET A 106 26.88 -4.22 10.58
C MET A 106 26.55 -5.71 10.37
N ALA A 107 25.59 -6.03 9.50
CA ALA A 107 25.20 -7.41 9.22
C ALA A 107 26.36 -8.25 8.65
N GLU A 108 27.17 -7.68 7.75
CA GLU A 108 28.38 -8.33 7.24
C GLU A 108 29.38 -8.64 8.35
N ARG A 109 29.66 -7.68 9.25
CA ARG A 109 30.55 -7.90 10.40
C ARG A 109 30.06 -9.02 11.31
N TYR A 110 28.75 -9.07 11.57
CA TYR A 110 28.17 -10.15 12.38
C TYR A 110 28.28 -11.52 11.70
N ARG A 111 28.23 -11.58 10.37
CA ARG A 111 28.41 -12.82 9.61
C ARG A 111 29.78 -13.46 9.82
N TYR A 112 30.82 -12.64 9.99
CA TYR A 112 32.16 -13.13 10.32
C TYR A 112 32.26 -13.69 11.75
N LEU A 113 31.48 -13.14 12.69
CA LEU A 113 31.51 -13.55 14.09
C LEU A 113 30.61 -14.76 14.38
N LYS A 114 29.51 -14.90 13.65
CA LYS A 114 28.57 -16.01 13.78
C LYS A 114 28.24 -16.56 12.38
N PRO A 115 29.04 -17.51 11.87
CA PRO A 115 28.74 -18.14 10.60
C PRO A 115 27.37 -18.81 10.68
N TRP A 116 26.54 -18.60 9.67
CA TRP A 116 25.29 -19.35 9.52
C TRP A 116 25.61 -20.84 9.46
N ILE A 117 24.85 -21.66 10.17
CA ILE A 117 24.88 -23.09 9.95
C ILE A 117 24.30 -23.30 8.55
N LEU A 118 25.15 -23.58 7.58
CA LEU A 118 24.74 -24.24 6.34
C LEU A 118 24.38 -25.67 6.76
N GLU A 119 23.10 -25.94 6.95
CA GLU A 119 22.65 -27.34 7.01
C GLU A 119 23.04 -27.99 5.67
N GLN A 120 23.85 -29.03 5.76
CA GLN A 120 24.29 -29.88 4.63
C GLN A 120 23.18 -30.83 4.21
#